data_AF-A0A8T6NDX3-F1
#
_entry.id   AF-A0A8T6NDX3-F1
#
_cell.length_a   1.000
_cell.length_b   1.000
_cell.length_c   1.000
_cell.angle_alpha   90.00
_cell.angle_beta   90.00
_cell.angle_gamma   90.00
#
_symmetry.space_group_name_H-M   'P 1'
#
loop_
_entity.id
_entity.type
_entity.pdbx_description
1 polymer ?
#
loop_
_entity_poly.entity_id
_entity_poly.type
_entity_poly.pdbx_seq_one_letter_code
_entity_poly.pdbx_strand_id
1 'polypeptide(L)'
;MVEETAALASRLSRRLRKRGWSIATAESCTGGLLASTFTDISGATNWFDQGWVVYNNEAKMRELGVEKSAFDQGEAGAVSHQVALQMARGARYRSDAEVSIAITGIAGPGGATPTKEVGLVHVAVTAGDQFIVRRRDFGENDRLDNKKSFVSFALRLSLELLDRVVEEEERIAAVESRSEGGEQQQPESMDPKSEQWQGNLSWADWETDTVADEIQKVDLASLTDWDE
;
A
#
# COMPACT_ATOMS: atom_id res chain seq x y z
N MET A 1 15.09 -2.53 -15.98
CA MET A 1 13.78 -2.19 -15.38
C MET A 1 12.89 -3.41 -15.22
N VAL A 2 12.34 -4.03 -16.29
CA VAL A 2 11.44 -5.20 -16.15
C VAL A 2 12.09 -6.40 -15.45
N GLU A 3 13.31 -6.75 -15.85
CA GLU A 3 14.09 -7.83 -15.20
C GLU A 3 14.41 -7.53 -13.73
N GLU A 4 14.58 -6.25 -13.41
CA GLU A 4 14.81 -5.81 -12.03
C GLU A 4 13.53 -5.93 -11.17
N THR A 5 12.37 -5.51 -11.69
CA THR A 5 11.10 -5.63 -10.99
C THR A 5 10.76 -7.09 -10.70
N ALA A 6 10.95 -7.98 -11.68
CA ALA A 6 10.75 -9.42 -11.51
C ALA A 6 11.70 -10.04 -10.46
N ALA A 7 12.97 -9.62 -10.45
CA ALA A 7 13.95 -10.06 -9.46
C ALA A 7 13.59 -9.60 -8.03
N LEU A 8 13.14 -8.35 -7.88
CA LEU A 8 12.70 -7.80 -6.60
C LEU A 8 11.45 -8.52 -6.09
N ALA A 9 10.43 -8.72 -6.95
CA ALA A 9 9.21 -9.45 -6.60
C ALA A 9 9.51 -10.92 -6.25
N SER A 10 10.42 -11.57 -6.98
CA SER A 10 10.89 -12.91 -6.65
C SER A 10 11.59 -12.97 -5.29
N ARG A 11 12.41 -11.98 -4.96
CA ARG A 11 13.04 -11.88 -3.63
C ARG A 11 12.01 -11.67 -2.54
N LEU A 12 11.04 -10.79 -2.74
CA LEU A 12 9.96 -10.53 -1.80
C LEU A 12 9.12 -11.79 -1.54
N SER A 13 8.70 -12.49 -2.60
CA SER A 13 7.92 -13.72 -2.49
C SER A 13 8.63 -14.81 -1.67
N ARG A 14 9.95 -14.96 -1.84
CA ARG A 14 10.74 -15.93 -1.03
C ARG A 14 10.73 -15.56 0.46
N ARG A 15 10.80 -14.25 0.78
CA ARG A 15 10.80 -13.77 2.17
C ARG A 15 9.44 -13.97 2.84
N LEU A 16 8.37 -13.67 2.12
CA LEU A 16 6.98 -13.89 2.57
C LEU A 16 6.72 -15.38 2.81
N ARG A 17 7.00 -16.24 1.82
CA ARG A 17 6.81 -17.69 1.94
C ARG A 17 7.61 -18.30 3.09
N LYS A 18 8.84 -17.85 3.35
CA LYS A 18 9.65 -18.34 4.48
C LYS A 18 8.99 -18.04 5.83
N ARG A 19 8.20 -16.97 5.93
CA ARG A 19 7.46 -16.56 7.12
C ARG A 19 6.03 -17.12 7.18
N GLY A 20 5.55 -17.74 6.11
CA GLY A 20 4.13 -18.06 5.96
C GLY A 20 3.23 -16.82 5.87
N TRP A 21 3.81 -15.69 5.46
CA TRP A 21 3.08 -14.42 5.33
C TRP A 21 2.50 -14.27 3.92
N SER A 22 1.38 -13.58 3.87
CA SER A 22 0.68 -13.15 2.66
C SER A 22 0.86 -11.64 2.43
N ILE A 23 0.59 -11.20 1.20
CA ILE A 23 0.65 -9.80 0.80
C ILE A 23 -0.56 -9.40 -0.03
N ALA A 24 -1.02 -8.17 0.18
CA ALA A 24 -2.05 -7.52 -0.61
C ALA A 24 -1.59 -6.20 -1.24
N THR A 25 -2.29 -5.73 -2.26
CA THR A 25 -1.90 -4.53 -3.03
C THR A 25 -3.06 -3.55 -3.25
N ALA A 26 -2.79 -2.25 -3.18
CA ALA A 26 -3.71 -1.17 -3.53
C ALA A 26 -3.06 -0.23 -4.55
N GLU A 27 -3.53 -0.27 -5.78
CA GLU A 27 -2.94 0.42 -6.92
C GLU A 27 -3.85 1.54 -7.43
N SER A 28 -3.27 2.67 -7.82
CA SER A 28 -3.95 3.72 -8.57
C SER A 28 -3.26 3.92 -9.93
N CYS A 29 -2.23 4.74 -10.00
CA CYS A 29 -1.57 5.10 -11.27
C CYS A 29 -0.84 3.93 -11.96
N THR A 30 -0.49 2.88 -11.22
CA THR A 30 0.13 1.64 -11.75
C THR A 30 -0.91 0.69 -12.37
N GLY A 31 -2.19 0.83 -12.05
CA GLY A 31 -3.30 0.17 -12.73
C GLY A 31 -3.19 -1.36 -12.80
N GLY A 32 -2.77 -2.01 -11.72
CA GLY A 32 -2.65 -3.47 -11.65
C GLY A 32 -1.27 -4.01 -12.04
N LEU A 33 -0.29 -3.15 -12.33
CA LEU A 33 1.04 -3.59 -12.75
C LEU A 33 1.80 -4.32 -11.64
N LEU A 34 1.63 -3.90 -10.37
CA LEU A 34 2.26 -4.60 -9.25
C LEU A 34 1.61 -5.98 -9.05
N ALA A 35 0.27 -6.04 -9.05
CA ALA A 35 -0.46 -7.30 -8.98
C ALA A 35 -0.07 -8.25 -10.13
N SER A 36 0.01 -7.75 -11.37
CA SER A 36 0.47 -8.52 -12.53
C SER A 36 1.89 -9.06 -12.33
N THR A 37 2.80 -8.25 -11.78
CA THR A 37 4.17 -8.66 -11.49
C THR A 37 4.20 -9.82 -10.48
N PHE A 38 3.28 -9.82 -9.52
CA PHE A 38 3.15 -10.92 -8.56
C PHE A 38 2.55 -12.18 -9.17
N THR A 39 1.53 -12.06 -10.01
CA THR A 39 0.90 -13.22 -10.66
C THR A 39 1.76 -13.88 -11.73
N ASP A 40 2.76 -13.17 -12.26
CA ASP A 40 3.78 -13.74 -13.14
C ASP A 40 4.72 -14.73 -12.42
N ILE A 41 4.73 -14.74 -11.08
CA ILE A 41 5.53 -15.68 -10.29
C ILE A 41 4.68 -16.93 -9.99
N SER A 42 5.14 -18.09 -10.47
CA SER A 42 4.49 -19.37 -10.18
C SER A 42 4.26 -19.60 -8.68
N GLY A 43 3.05 -20.05 -8.34
CA GLY A 43 2.64 -20.26 -6.95
C GLY A 43 2.26 -18.97 -6.20
N ALA A 44 1.92 -17.89 -6.93
CA ALA A 44 1.40 -16.64 -6.36
C ALA A 44 0.27 -16.87 -5.34
N THR A 45 -0.64 -17.81 -5.60
CA THR A 45 -1.76 -18.17 -4.70
C THR A 45 -1.34 -18.48 -3.26
N ASN A 46 -0.09 -18.88 -3.02
CA ASN A 46 0.38 -19.24 -1.67
C ASN A 46 0.83 -18.03 -0.82
N TRP A 47 0.93 -16.83 -1.40
CA TRP A 47 1.50 -15.67 -0.72
C TRP A 47 0.99 -14.33 -1.22
N PHE A 48 0.35 -14.24 -2.39
CA PHE A 48 -0.35 -13.06 -2.87
C PHE A 48 -1.85 -13.32 -2.77
N ASP A 49 -2.52 -12.55 -1.91
CA ASP A 49 -3.92 -12.79 -1.55
C ASP A 49 -4.88 -11.98 -2.44
N GLN A 50 -4.83 -10.64 -2.33
CA GLN A 50 -5.75 -9.76 -3.03
C GLN A 50 -5.10 -8.48 -3.55
N GLY A 51 -5.68 -7.93 -4.62
CA GLY A 51 -5.30 -6.64 -5.19
C GLY A 51 -6.51 -5.75 -5.49
N TRP A 52 -6.37 -4.46 -5.19
CA TRP A 52 -7.34 -3.42 -5.53
C TRP A 52 -6.75 -2.45 -6.54
N VAL A 53 -7.50 -2.14 -7.59
CA VAL A 53 -7.20 -1.01 -8.47
C VAL A 53 -8.23 0.08 -8.24
N VAL A 54 -7.89 1.06 -7.40
CA VAL A 54 -8.78 2.15 -6.94
C VAL A 54 -8.39 3.48 -7.60
N TYR A 55 -8.77 3.63 -8.87
CA TYR A 55 -8.23 4.71 -9.70
C TYR A 55 -8.74 6.11 -9.30
N ASN A 56 -9.99 6.25 -8.86
CA ASN A 56 -10.58 7.53 -8.45
C ASN A 56 -10.74 7.64 -6.91
N ASN A 57 -11.11 8.83 -6.41
CA ASN A 57 -11.22 9.08 -4.97
C ASN A 57 -12.37 8.29 -4.34
N GLU A 58 -13.51 8.20 -5.01
CA GLU A 58 -14.67 7.44 -4.53
C GLU A 58 -14.35 5.96 -4.33
N ALA A 59 -13.61 5.34 -5.25
CA ALA A 59 -13.15 3.97 -5.12
C ALA A 59 -12.15 3.80 -3.97
N LYS A 60 -11.26 4.78 -3.74
CA LYS A 60 -10.36 4.75 -2.57
C LYS A 60 -11.15 4.80 -1.25
N MET A 61 -12.18 5.64 -1.17
CA MET A 61 -13.04 5.74 0.01
C MET A 61 -13.84 4.47 0.22
N ARG A 62 -14.61 4.05 -0.80
CA ARG A 62 -15.48 2.88 -0.73
C ARG A 62 -14.68 1.62 -0.48
N GLU A 63 -13.66 1.35 -1.29
CA GLU A 63 -12.99 0.05 -1.25
C GLU A 63 -11.93 -0.06 -0.14
N LEU A 64 -11.32 1.03 0.30
CA LEU A 64 -10.18 0.96 1.23
C LEU A 64 -10.37 1.85 2.46
N GLY A 65 -11.57 2.40 2.68
CA GLY A 65 -11.86 3.22 3.86
C GLY A 65 -11.02 4.50 3.94
N VAL A 66 -10.52 5.01 2.80
CA VAL A 66 -9.81 6.29 2.78
C VAL A 66 -10.78 7.38 3.21
N GLU A 67 -10.42 8.18 4.20
CA GLU A 67 -11.29 9.22 4.71
C GLU A 67 -11.42 10.35 3.70
N LYS A 68 -12.62 10.93 3.59
CA LYS A 68 -12.85 12.10 2.74
C LYS A 68 -11.92 13.27 3.10
N SER A 69 -11.67 13.45 4.40
CA SER A 69 -10.76 14.45 4.96
C SER A 69 -9.34 14.37 4.37
N ALA A 70 -8.87 13.18 3.98
CA ALA A 70 -7.54 12.97 3.41
C ALA A 70 -7.38 13.61 2.01
N PHE A 71 -8.49 13.86 1.30
CA PHE A 71 -8.49 14.58 0.03
C PHE A 71 -8.62 16.10 0.21
N ASP A 72 -9.23 16.53 1.31
CA ASP A 72 -9.61 17.93 1.57
C ASP A 72 -8.45 18.77 2.16
N GLN A 73 -7.29 18.16 2.47
CA GLN A 73 -6.10 18.85 2.99
C GLN A 73 -5.37 19.67 1.91
N GLY A 74 -6.00 20.73 1.41
CA GLY A 74 -5.41 21.70 0.48
C GLY A 74 -4.88 21.05 -0.81
N GLU A 75 -3.60 21.27 -1.12
CA GLU A 75 -2.98 20.75 -2.34
C GLU A 75 -2.57 19.26 -2.26
N ALA A 76 -2.78 18.59 -1.10
CA ALA A 76 -2.35 17.21 -0.89
C ALA A 76 -3.15 16.19 -1.71
N GLY A 77 -4.46 16.37 -1.88
CA GLY A 77 -5.32 15.56 -2.76
C GLY A 77 -5.05 14.04 -2.73
N ALA A 78 -5.34 13.37 -3.86
CA ALA A 78 -5.21 11.91 -3.97
C ALA A 78 -3.76 11.38 -4.00
N VAL A 79 -2.78 12.26 -4.26
CA VAL A 79 -1.36 11.93 -4.35
C VAL A 79 -0.64 12.53 -3.14
N SER A 80 -0.77 11.83 -2.01
CA SER A 80 -0.24 12.22 -0.71
C SER A 80 0.16 11.01 0.12
N HIS A 81 0.99 11.23 1.15
CA HIS A 81 1.39 10.19 2.10
C HIS A 81 0.20 9.66 2.92
N GLN A 82 -0.76 10.53 3.29
CA GLN A 82 -1.96 10.16 4.03
C GLN A 82 -2.84 9.19 3.24
N VAL A 83 -3.15 9.53 1.98
CA VAL A 83 -3.94 8.66 1.11
C VAL A 83 -3.20 7.34 0.87
N ALA A 84 -1.89 7.36 0.62
CA ALA A 84 -1.11 6.14 0.46
C ALA A 84 -1.19 5.24 1.70
N LEU A 85 -1.02 5.79 2.90
CA LEU A 85 -1.08 5.03 4.14
C LEU A 85 -2.48 4.46 4.41
N GLN A 86 -3.53 5.26 4.23
CA GLN A 86 -4.91 4.80 4.40
C GLN A 86 -5.27 3.71 3.39
N MET A 87 -4.85 3.85 2.12
CA MET A 87 -5.01 2.79 1.12
C MET A 87 -4.31 1.49 1.55
N ALA A 88 -3.08 1.57 2.08
CA ALA A 88 -2.35 0.38 2.53
C ALA A 88 -3.03 -0.27 3.73
N ARG A 89 -3.45 0.52 4.73
CA ARG A 89 -4.18 0.03 5.91
C ARG A 89 -5.50 -0.63 5.52
N GLY A 90 -6.28 -0.01 4.64
CA GLY A 90 -7.54 -0.57 4.14
C GLY A 90 -7.33 -1.87 3.39
N ALA A 91 -6.31 -1.94 2.53
CA ALA A 91 -5.99 -3.16 1.78
C ALA A 91 -5.59 -4.30 2.71
N ARG A 92 -4.74 -4.01 3.70
CA ARG A 92 -4.38 -4.97 4.73
C ARG A 92 -5.60 -5.45 5.50
N TYR A 93 -6.39 -4.51 6.00
CA TYR A 93 -7.55 -4.81 6.80
C TYR A 93 -8.53 -5.73 6.05
N ARG A 94 -8.81 -5.43 4.76
CA ARG A 94 -9.76 -6.22 3.97
C ARG A 94 -9.26 -7.58 3.49
N SER A 95 -7.94 -7.82 3.50
CA SER A 95 -7.33 -9.08 3.05
C SER A 95 -6.85 -9.97 4.20
N ASP A 96 -6.84 -9.45 5.43
CA ASP A 96 -6.12 -10.05 6.56
C ASP A 96 -4.63 -10.33 6.30
N ALA A 97 -4.04 -9.75 5.24
CA ALA A 97 -2.66 -10.03 4.86
C ALA A 97 -1.66 -9.40 5.83
N GLU A 98 -0.54 -10.08 6.10
CA GLU A 98 0.50 -9.56 6.99
C GLU A 98 1.22 -8.35 6.40
N VAL A 99 1.23 -8.23 5.06
CA VAL A 99 1.88 -7.15 4.32
C VAL A 99 0.90 -6.51 3.35
N SER A 100 0.96 -5.19 3.21
CA SER A 100 0.18 -4.46 2.20
C SER A 100 1.02 -3.39 1.52
N ILE A 101 0.88 -3.24 0.19
CA ILE A 101 1.54 -2.17 -0.57
C ILE A 101 0.47 -1.27 -1.19
N ALA A 102 0.58 0.05 -1.01
CA ALA A 102 -0.25 1.03 -1.70
C ALA A 102 0.57 1.99 -2.55
N ILE A 103 0.10 2.28 -3.76
CA ILE A 103 0.76 3.18 -4.72
C ILE A 103 -0.23 4.22 -5.24
N THR A 104 0.07 5.50 -5.00
CA THR A 104 -0.64 6.64 -5.60
C THR A 104 0.36 7.68 -6.14
N GLY A 105 0.14 8.18 -7.35
CA GLY A 105 1.11 9.01 -8.05
C GLY A 105 0.61 9.59 -9.37
N ILE A 106 1.45 10.37 -10.03
CA ILE A 106 1.19 11.03 -11.31
C ILE A 106 2.10 10.40 -12.37
N ALA A 107 1.61 9.40 -13.09
CA ALA A 107 2.41 8.71 -14.10
C ALA A 107 2.63 9.53 -15.39
N GLY A 108 1.79 10.54 -15.66
CA GLY A 108 1.87 11.37 -16.87
C GLY A 108 1.08 10.85 -18.09
N PRO A 109 1.15 11.54 -19.23
CA PRO A 109 1.91 12.78 -19.45
C PRO A 109 1.22 14.03 -18.87
N GLY A 110 -0.05 13.94 -18.47
CA GLY A 110 -0.79 15.01 -17.78
C GLY A 110 -0.95 14.75 -16.29
N GLY A 111 -1.69 15.64 -15.61
CA GLY A 111 -2.05 15.49 -14.20
C GLY A 111 -1.08 16.14 -13.21
N ALA A 112 -0.04 16.83 -13.69
CA ALA A 112 0.79 17.69 -12.85
C ALA A 112 0.00 18.89 -12.33
N THR A 113 0.38 19.37 -11.15
CA THR A 113 -0.05 20.62 -10.54
C THR A 113 1.18 21.51 -10.30
N PRO A 114 1.03 22.81 -9.98
CA PRO A 114 2.18 23.67 -9.67
C PRO A 114 3.10 23.13 -8.56
N THR A 115 2.60 22.23 -7.70
CA THR A 115 3.33 21.64 -6.58
C THR A 115 3.61 20.15 -6.73
N LYS A 116 3.15 19.52 -7.81
CA LYS A 116 3.31 18.08 -8.06
C LYS A 116 3.56 17.79 -9.53
N GLU A 117 4.76 17.35 -9.82
CA GLU A 117 5.19 17.07 -11.18
C GLU A 117 4.79 15.66 -11.64
N VAL A 118 4.83 15.44 -12.95
CA VAL A 118 4.78 14.09 -13.52
C VAL A 118 6.00 13.32 -13.03
N GLY A 119 5.82 12.04 -12.68
CA GLY A 119 6.86 11.21 -12.08
C GLY A 119 6.80 11.16 -10.55
N LEU A 120 5.98 12.00 -9.92
CA LEU A 120 5.74 11.96 -8.48
C LEU A 120 4.94 10.71 -8.06
N VAL A 121 5.40 10.01 -7.03
CA VAL A 121 4.69 8.90 -6.40
C VAL A 121 4.82 8.92 -4.88
N HIS A 122 3.77 8.50 -4.19
CA HIS A 122 3.79 8.09 -2.79
C HIS A 122 3.52 6.58 -2.72
N VAL A 123 4.39 5.88 -1.99
CA VAL A 123 4.22 4.46 -1.70
C VAL A 123 4.16 4.28 -0.20
N ALA A 124 3.15 3.54 0.26
CA ALA A 124 3.04 3.06 1.63
C ALA A 124 3.17 1.54 1.66
N VAL A 125 3.90 1.02 2.64
CA VAL A 125 3.97 -0.41 2.93
C VAL A 125 3.66 -0.62 4.40
N THR A 126 2.84 -1.60 4.72
CA THR A 126 2.67 -2.11 6.09
C THR A 126 3.19 -3.55 6.15
N ALA A 127 3.75 -3.95 7.29
CA ALA A 127 4.20 -5.31 7.55
C ALA A 127 4.19 -5.56 9.07
N GLY A 128 3.44 -6.55 9.56
CA GLY A 128 3.25 -6.74 11.00
C GLY A 128 2.73 -5.45 11.66
N ASP A 129 3.23 -5.02 12.79
CA ASP A 129 2.76 -3.75 13.38
C ASP A 129 3.50 -2.52 12.86
N GLN A 130 4.31 -2.63 11.81
CA GLN A 130 5.10 -1.51 11.28
C GLN A 130 4.55 -1.01 9.94
N PHE A 131 4.81 0.27 9.66
CA PHE A 131 4.61 0.84 8.34
C PHE A 131 5.73 1.81 7.95
N ILE A 132 5.88 1.98 6.65
CA ILE A 132 6.72 3.02 6.05
C ILE A 132 5.98 3.66 4.87
N VAL A 133 6.07 4.99 4.77
CA VAL A 133 5.57 5.75 3.62
C VAL A 133 6.71 6.60 3.09
N ARG A 134 6.91 6.59 1.77
CA ARG A 134 7.89 7.44 1.12
C ARG A 134 7.36 8.08 -0.14
N ARG A 135 7.82 9.31 -0.35
CA ARG A 135 7.65 10.06 -1.57
C ARG A 135 8.88 9.87 -2.47
N ARG A 136 8.68 9.77 -3.77
CA ARG A 136 9.77 9.84 -4.76
C ARG A 136 9.33 10.56 -6.02
N ASP A 137 10.27 11.24 -6.65
CA ASP A 137 10.12 11.83 -7.98
C ASP A 137 11.02 11.08 -8.97
N PHE A 138 10.46 10.70 -10.12
CA PHE A 138 11.14 10.03 -11.21
C PHE A 138 11.33 10.93 -12.44
N GLY A 139 10.87 12.18 -12.40
CA GLY A 139 11.04 13.18 -13.45
C GLY A 139 10.27 12.87 -14.75
N GLU A 140 10.80 13.37 -15.86
CA GLU A 140 10.16 13.38 -17.18
C GLU A 140 10.22 12.04 -17.93
N ASN A 141 10.13 10.91 -17.23
CA ASN A 141 9.97 9.63 -17.92
C ASN A 141 8.60 9.55 -18.60
N ASP A 142 8.48 8.67 -19.59
CA ASP A 142 7.18 8.35 -20.14
C ASP A 142 6.27 7.63 -19.12
N ARG A 143 4.99 7.54 -19.44
CA ARG A 143 3.99 6.96 -18.54
C ARG A 143 4.30 5.51 -18.16
N LEU A 144 4.78 4.70 -19.10
CA LEU A 144 5.05 3.29 -18.85
C LEU A 144 6.27 3.12 -17.96
N ASP A 145 7.32 3.89 -18.20
CA ASP A 145 8.55 3.86 -17.43
C ASP A 145 8.36 4.42 -16.01
N ASN A 146 7.51 5.43 -15.85
CA ASN A 146 7.05 5.86 -14.52
C ASN A 146 6.31 4.74 -13.78
N LYS A 147 5.33 4.08 -14.42
CA LYS A 147 4.62 2.95 -13.80
C LYS A 147 5.58 1.85 -13.35
N LYS A 148 6.54 1.45 -14.19
CA LYS A 148 7.57 0.45 -13.83
C LYS A 148 8.45 0.92 -12.68
N SER A 149 8.87 2.18 -12.69
CA SER A 149 9.70 2.77 -11.64
C SER A 149 8.97 2.80 -10.29
N PHE A 150 7.68 3.12 -10.29
CA PHE A 150 6.85 3.12 -9.09
C PHE A 150 6.73 1.71 -8.48
N VAL A 151 6.50 0.70 -9.33
CA VAL A 151 6.45 -0.71 -8.88
C VAL A 151 7.79 -1.16 -8.31
N SER A 152 8.91 -0.90 -9.01
CA SER A 152 10.25 -1.23 -8.50
C SER A 152 10.56 -0.52 -7.18
N PHE A 153 10.16 0.75 -7.04
CA PHE A 153 10.31 1.50 -5.80
C PHE A 153 9.52 0.88 -4.65
N ALA A 154 8.27 0.49 -4.92
CA ALA A 154 7.44 -0.17 -3.92
C ALA A 154 8.01 -1.49 -3.44
N LEU A 155 8.51 -2.34 -4.35
CA LEU A 155 9.13 -3.61 -3.98
C LEU A 155 10.39 -3.44 -3.15
N ARG A 156 11.23 -2.44 -3.45
CA ARG A 156 12.41 -2.12 -2.62
C ARG A 156 12.00 -1.67 -1.22
N LEU A 157 10.98 -0.83 -1.13
CA LEU A 157 10.46 -0.33 0.14
C LEU A 157 9.87 -1.47 1.00
N SER A 158 9.20 -2.44 0.37
CA SER A 158 8.68 -3.63 1.07
C SER A 158 9.78 -4.53 1.60
N LEU A 159 10.85 -4.74 0.83
CA LEU A 159 12.01 -5.50 1.30
C LEU A 159 12.68 -4.82 2.49
N GLU A 160 12.85 -3.49 2.43
CA GLU A 160 13.42 -2.73 3.54
C GLU A 160 12.55 -2.84 4.81
N LEU A 161 11.23 -2.68 4.70
CA LEU A 161 10.35 -2.82 5.87
C LEU A 161 10.42 -4.23 6.45
N LEU A 162 10.42 -5.26 5.61
CA LEU A 162 10.55 -6.65 6.09
C LEU A 162 11.88 -6.91 6.80
N ASP A 163 12.97 -6.28 6.37
CA ASP A 163 14.27 -6.38 7.04
C ASP A 163 14.20 -5.73 8.43
N ARG A 164 13.58 -4.54 8.56
CA ARG A 164 13.37 -3.89 9.87
C ARG A 164 12.52 -4.71 10.83
N VAL A 165 11.49 -5.38 10.31
CA VAL A 165 10.65 -6.27 11.11
C VAL A 165 11.46 -7.48 11.61
N VAL A 166 12.30 -8.11 10.76
CA VAL A 166 13.21 -9.18 11.23
C VAL A 166 14.10 -8.67 12.35
N GLU A 167 14.75 -7.53 12.14
CA GLU A 167 15.69 -6.98 13.12
C GLU A 167 15.01 -6.65 14.44
N GLU A 168 13.77 -6.16 14.42
CA GLU A 168 12.99 -5.90 15.63
C GLU A 168 12.58 -7.18 16.35
N GLU A 169 12.11 -8.19 15.63
CA GLU A 169 11.81 -9.52 16.19
C GLU A 169 13.05 -10.14 16.87
N GLU A 170 14.21 -10.05 16.21
CA GLU A 170 15.49 -10.53 16.76
C GLU A 170 15.93 -9.73 17.99
N ARG A 171 15.72 -8.41 17.99
CA ARG A 171 15.98 -7.55 19.16
C ARG A 171 15.07 -7.91 20.33
N ILE A 172 13.76 -8.06 20.11
CA ILE A 172 12.80 -8.44 21.15
C ILE A 172 13.14 -9.81 21.72
N ALA A 173 13.39 -10.81 20.87
CA ALA A 173 13.80 -12.14 21.34
C ALA A 173 15.11 -12.10 22.16
N ALA A 174 16.06 -11.24 21.79
CA ALA A 174 17.29 -11.02 22.55
C ALA A 174 17.05 -10.29 23.88
N VAL A 175 16.01 -9.46 24.00
CA VAL A 175 15.63 -8.76 25.25
C VAL A 175 14.78 -9.65 26.14
N GLU A 176 13.82 -10.40 25.60
CA GLU A 176 12.99 -11.37 26.35
C GLU A 176 13.83 -12.51 26.90
N SER A 177 14.89 -12.92 26.20
CA SER A 177 15.89 -13.84 26.74
C SER A 177 16.80 -13.23 27.81
N ARG A 178 16.73 -11.90 28.03
CA ARG A 178 17.58 -11.15 28.98
C ARG A 178 16.83 -10.48 30.14
N SER A 179 15.53 -10.20 30.04
CA SER A 179 14.80 -9.45 31.07
C SER A 179 13.29 -9.41 30.83
N GLU A 180 12.54 -9.95 31.80
CA GLU A 180 11.17 -9.51 32.11
C GLU A 180 11.19 -8.02 32.51
N GLY A 181 10.44 -7.17 31.79
CA GLY A 181 10.01 -5.85 32.26
C GLY A 181 10.45 -4.63 31.44
N GLY A 182 9.47 -3.89 30.88
CA GLY A 182 9.66 -2.48 30.50
C GLY A 182 8.83 -1.94 29.33
N GLU A 183 7.71 -1.31 29.69
CA GLU A 183 6.83 -0.29 29.08
C GLU A 183 7.00 0.24 27.63
N GLN A 184 5.85 0.36 26.93
CA GLN A 184 5.66 0.91 25.59
C GLN A 184 5.39 2.43 25.61
N GLN A 185 6.03 3.18 24.70
CA GLN A 185 5.77 4.61 24.45
C GLN A 185 4.94 4.83 23.16
N GLN A 186 3.99 5.77 23.23
CA GLN A 186 3.09 6.18 22.13
C GLN A 186 3.75 7.23 21.20
N PRO A 187 3.41 7.31 19.90
CA PRO A 187 4.07 8.21 18.96
C PRO A 187 3.40 9.60 18.87
N GLU A 188 4.24 10.65 18.85
CA GLU A 188 3.87 12.05 18.56
C GLU A 188 3.87 12.38 17.05
N SER A 189 3.24 13.53 16.74
CA SER A 189 2.78 14.09 15.46
C SER A 189 3.73 14.05 14.24
N MET A 190 3.16 13.81 13.05
CA MET A 190 3.84 13.78 11.75
C MET A 190 3.88 15.14 11.03
N ASP A 191 5.06 15.52 10.49
CA ASP A 191 5.23 16.68 9.59
C ASP A 191 4.83 16.32 8.14
N PRO A 192 3.88 17.02 7.52
CA PRO A 192 3.43 16.75 6.15
C PRO A 192 4.46 17.08 5.04
N LYS A 193 5.59 17.73 5.35
CA LYS A 193 6.64 18.08 4.37
C LYS A 193 7.85 17.13 4.34
N SER A 194 7.91 16.12 5.21
CA SER A 194 9.03 15.20 5.23
C SER A 194 9.08 14.34 3.95
N GLU A 195 10.23 13.74 3.63
CA GLU A 195 10.34 12.80 2.51
C GLU A 195 10.01 11.35 2.91
N GLN A 196 9.95 11.08 4.21
CA GLN A 196 9.75 9.75 4.79
C GLN A 196 8.88 9.84 6.06
N TRP A 197 7.98 8.88 6.22
CA TRP A 197 7.16 8.67 7.41
C TRP A 197 7.25 7.20 7.83
N GLN A 198 7.39 6.94 9.12
CA GLN A 198 7.48 5.60 9.69
C GLN A 198 6.81 5.57 11.06
N GLY A 199 6.35 4.39 11.49
CA GLY A 199 5.78 4.21 12.82
C GLY A 199 5.22 2.81 13.04
N ASN A 200 4.65 2.62 14.22
CA ASN A 200 3.91 1.42 14.59
C ASN A 200 2.40 1.67 14.42
N LEU A 201 1.67 0.64 14.03
CA LEU A 201 0.21 0.63 13.91
C LEU A 201 -0.38 0.33 15.29
N SER A 202 -1.33 1.15 15.71
CA SER A 202 -2.26 0.83 16.79
C SER A 202 -3.58 0.47 16.14
N TRP A 203 -3.98 -0.79 16.25
CA TRP A 203 -5.22 -1.32 15.70
C TRP A 203 -6.35 -1.12 16.72
N ALA A 204 -6.84 0.10 16.86
CA ALA A 204 -8.09 0.33 17.58
C ALA A 204 -9.28 -0.05 16.68
N ASP A 205 -10.34 -0.58 17.28
CA ASP A 205 -11.57 -1.08 16.63
C ASP A 205 -12.14 -0.04 15.65
N TRP A 206 -11.94 -0.29 14.37
CA TRP A 206 -12.58 0.45 13.29
C TRP A 206 -13.89 -0.28 12.95
N GLU A 207 -14.99 0.46 12.78
CA GLU A 207 -16.33 -0.12 12.57
C GLU A 207 -16.35 -1.02 11.33
N THR A 208 -16.88 -2.23 11.53
CA THR A 208 -16.78 -3.40 10.65
C THR A 208 -17.69 -3.41 9.44
N ASP A 209 -18.26 -2.27 9.02
CA ASP A 209 -19.19 -2.27 7.90
C ASP A 209 -18.42 -2.38 6.59
N THR A 210 -18.41 -3.59 6.02
CA THR A 210 -17.79 -3.83 4.72
C THR A 210 -18.73 -3.38 3.61
N VAL A 211 -18.17 -2.98 2.46
CA VAL A 211 -18.97 -2.68 1.25
C VAL A 211 -19.83 -3.89 0.82
N ALA A 212 -19.42 -5.11 1.16
CA ALA A 212 -20.21 -6.31 0.90
C ALA A 212 -21.53 -6.33 1.71
N ASP A 213 -21.53 -5.78 2.92
CA ASP A 213 -22.71 -5.65 3.78
C ASP A 213 -23.68 -4.56 3.29
N GLU A 214 -23.16 -3.52 2.61
CA GLU A 214 -23.98 -2.51 1.93
C GLU A 214 -24.54 -3.02 0.59
N ILE A 215 -23.76 -3.78 -0.18
CA ILE A 215 -24.20 -4.32 -1.48
C ILE A 215 -25.28 -5.39 -1.32
N GLN A 216 -25.32 -6.15 -0.22
CA GLN A 216 -26.43 -7.08 0.05
C GLN A 216 -27.82 -6.40 0.14
N LYS A 217 -27.86 -5.07 0.34
CA LYS A 217 -29.11 -4.29 0.35
C LYS A 217 -29.52 -3.79 -1.04
N VAL A 218 -28.67 -3.96 -2.05
CA VAL A 218 -28.95 -3.52 -3.42
C VAL A 218 -29.17 -4.77 -4.27
N ASP A 219 -30.40 -4.97 -4.74
CA ASP A 219 -30.70 -6.00 -5.72
C ASP A 219 -30.07 -5.62 -7.08
N LEU A 220 -28.83 -6.06 -7.28
CA LEU A 220 -28.07 -5.85 -8.51
C LEU A 220 -28.71 -6.50 -9.74
N ALA A 221 -29.64 -7.46 -9.56
CA ALA A 221 -30.39 -8.05 -10.66
C ALA A 221 -31.51 -7.12 -11.19
N SER A 222 -31.91 -6.11 -10.42
CA SER A 222 -32.94 -5.13 -10.82
C SER A 222 -32.41 -3.96 -11.66
N LEU A 223 -31.09 -3.81 -11.79
CA LEU A 223 -30.43 -2.67 -12.46
C LEU A 223 -29.84 -3.01 -13.84
N THR A 224 -30.26 -4.11 -14.44
CA THR A 224 -29.87 -4.46 -15.81
C THR A 224 -31.06 -4.40 -16.75
N ASP A 225 -31.43 -3.18 -17.15
CA ASP A 225 -32.20 -2.96 -18.38
C ASP A 225 -31.25 -3.25 -19.57
N TRP A 226 -31.27 -4.49 -20.02
CA TRP A 226 -30.73 -4.89 -21.32
C TRP A 226 -31.83 -4.77 -22.37
N ASP A 227 -32.19 -3.54 -22.75
CA ASP A 227 -33.00 -3.30 -23.95
C ASP A 227 -32.19 -2.48 -24.96
N GLU A 228 -31.87 -3.18 -26.06
CA GLU A 228 -31.34 -2.83 -27.41
C GLU A 228 -30.41 -1.61 -27.62
#